data_AF-M4QTE2-F1
#
_entry.id   AF-M4QTE2-F1
#
_cell.length_a   1.000
_cell.length_b   1.000
_cell.length_c   1.000
_cell.angle_alpha   90.00
_cell.angle_beta   90.00
_cell.angle_gamma   90.00
#
_symmetry.space_group_name_H-M   'P 1'
#
loop_
_entity.id
_entity.type
_entity.pdbx_description
1 polymer ?
#
loop_
_entity_poly.entity_id
_entity_poly.type
_entity_poly.pdbx_seq_one_letter_code
_entity_poly.pdbx_strand_id
1 'polypeptide(L)'
;LIVGLGAASTANAQQQQKTKTEVFLPNLFYNDYIEETDLLYHNMILGDTAALVDRQNYSNSQLKFYSNDEESVPDSLLFSKMLNNQQLNGFKAGDIIIPVDANGQVIYQKDTRVEGGKTRTVLSVTTKIATQQDVDESPYANGIQKDIDDLYDFDHQVTERLTQHGKTIYRNGERILANEESVQYLNKEVQNNIEHIYELAQQQDQHSSDIKTLNKNVEEGLLELSGHLIDQKADIDNNINHIYELAQQQDQHSSDIKTLKKNVEEGLLELSGHLIDQKADIAQNQTDIQDLATYNELQD
;
A
#
# COMPACT_ATOMS: atom_id res chain seq x y z
N LEU A 1 -43.37 95.88 72.80
CA LEU A 1 -42.31 96.71 72.18
C LEU A 1 -40.99 96.34 72.86
N ILE A 2 -40.18 95.54 72.18
CA ILE A 2 -38.71 95.48 72.19
C ILE A 2 -38.38 94.34 71.22
N VAL A 3 -37.68 94.71 70.16
CA VAL A 3 -37.25 93.87 69.05
C VAL A 3 -35.82 93.43 69.36
N GLY A 4 -35.52 92.14 69.15
CA GLY A 4 -34.15 91.60 69.18
C GLY A 4 -33.91 90.75 67.95
N LEU A 5 -33.31 91.36 66.93
CA LEU A 5 -32.73 90.72 65.74
C LEU A 5 -31.43 90.00 66.14
N GLY A 6 -31.13 88.85 65.51
CA GLY A 6 -29.86 88.16 65.73
C GLY A 6 -29.63 86.92 64.87
N ALA A 7 -29.30 87.18 63.59
CA ALA A 7 -28.44 86.41 62.68
C ALA A 7 -28.64 84.89 62.46
N ALA A 8 -28.84 84.57 61.18
CA ALA A 8 -28.65 83.27 60.56
C ALA A 8 -27.18 82.78 60.62
N SER A 9 -26.97 81.47 60.70
CA SER A 9 -25.74 80.81 60.30
C SER A 9 -26.08 79.63 59.39
N THR A 10 -25.60 79.73 58.16
CA THR A 10 -25.73 78.78 57.06
C THR A 10 -24.60 77.75 57.06
N ALA A 11 -24.89 76.61 56.45
CA ALA A 11 -23.97 75.71 55.75
C ALA A 11 -23.07 74.80 56.61
N ASN A 12 -23.42 73.51 56.62
CA ASN A 12 -22.45 72.44 56.84
C ASN A 12 -22.65 71.38 55.75
N ALA A 13 -21.89 71.53 54.66
CA ALA A 13 -21.76 70.55 53.60
C ALA A 13 -20.31 70.05 53.56
N GLN A 14 -20.16 68.73 53.66
CA GLN A 14 -19.05 67.91 53.16
C GLN A 14 -17.62 68.20 53.67
N GLN A 15 -17.15 67.34 54.59
CA GLN A 15 -15.78 66.87 54.61
C GLN A 15 -15.77 65.36 54.87
N GLN A 16 -15.79 64.55 53.81
CA GLN A 16 -15.26 63.19 53.88
C GLN A 16 -13.75 63.32 54.11
N GLN A 17 -13.28 62.91 55.28
CA GLN A 17 -11.86 62.93 55.63
C GLN A 17 -11.07 62.07 54.64
N LYS A 18 -10.17 62.69 53.85
CA LYS A 18 -9.09 61.96 53.17
C LYS A 18 -8.21 61.32 54.24
N THR A 19 -8.30 60.01 54.42
CA THR A 19 -7.54 59.25 55.43
C THR A 19 -6.07 59.04 55.07
N LYS A 20 -5.69 59.19 53.79
CA LYS A 20 -4.31 59.09 53.31
C LYS A 20 -3.70 60.46 53.01
N THR A 21 -2.49 60.69 53.51
CA THR A 21 -1.70 61.89 53.21
C THR A 21 -0.64 61.54 52.17
N GLU A 22 -0.57 62.32 51.10
CA GLU A 22 0.46 62.19 50.08
C GLU A 22 1.73 62.95 50.50
N VAL A 23 2.86 62.25 50.54
CA VAL A 23 4.16 62.80 50.95
C VAL A 23 5.20 62.39 49.91
N PHE A 24 5.80 63.37 49.24
CA PHE A 24 6.89 63.12 48.29
C PHE A 24 8.13 62.60 49.02
N LEU A 25 8.75 61.58 48.43
CA LEU A 25 9.98 61.03 49.00
C LEU A 25 11.08 62.11 48.95
N PRO A 26 11.83 62.30 50.04
CA PRO A 26 12.86 63.33 50.10
C PRO A 26 14.03 62.99 49.17
N ASN A 27 14.85 64.00 48.87
CA ASN A 27 16.12 63.77 48.19
C ASN A 27 16.96 62.73 48.96
N LEU A 28 17.43 61.70 48.26
CA LEU A 28 18.22 60.61 48.83
C LEU A 28 19.64 61.04 49.20
N PHE A 29 20.13 62.10 48.56
CA PHE A 29 21.45 62.66 48.77
C PHE A 29 21.32 63.92 49.63
N TYR A 30 21.36 63.72 50.95
CA TYR A 30 21.40 64.82 51.91
C TYR A 30 22.87 65.16 52.19
N ASN A 31 23.37 66.20 51.53
CA ASN A 31 24.68 66.78 51.81
C ASN A 31 24.53 68.29 52.03
N ASP A 32 25.44 68.89 52.79
CA ASP A 32 25.45 70.34 53.09
C ASP A 32 25.64 71.21 51.82
N TYR A 33 26.06 70.58 50.71
CA TYR A 33 26.11 71.15 49.37
C TYR A 33 25.24 70.30 48.45
N ILE A 34 24.02 70.77 48.16
CA ILE A 34 23.18 70.17 47.13
C ILE A 34 23.80 70.51 45.78
N GLU A 35 24.37 69.51 45.10
CA GLU A 35 24.83 69.66 43.72
C GLU A 35 23.66 69.41 42.75
N GLU A 36 23.69 70.02 41.56
CA GLU A 36 22.68 69.75 40.52
C GLU A 36 22.61 68.26 40.13
N THR A 37 23.72 67.55 40.30
CA THR A 37 23.86 66.11 40.10
C THR A 37 23.06 65.29 41.11
N ASP A 38 22.91 65.75 42.36
CA ASP A 38 22.14 65.05 43.40
C ASP A 38 20.65 65.00 43.06
N LEU A 39 20.11 66.10 42.52
CA LEU A 39 18.74 66.18 42.04
C LEU A 39 18.51 65.28 40.82
N LEU A 40 19.48 65.23 39.90
CA LEU A 40 19.43 64.33 38.75
C LEU A 40 19.40 62.85 39.21
N TYR A 41 20.28 62.46 40.14
CA TYR A 41 20.29 61.09 40.65
C TYR A 41 19.04 60.74 41.46
N HIS A 42 18.50 61.66 42.26
CA HIS A 42 17.21 61.46 42.93
C HIS A 42 16.09 61.20 41.92
N ASN A 43 15.99 62.02 40.89
CA ASN A 43 14.99 61.87 39.84
C ASN A 43 15.18 60.57 39.05
N MET A 44 16.41 60.09 38.86
CA MET A 44 16.63 58.77 38.25
C MET A 44 16.21 57.62 39.17
N ILE A 45 16.53 57.70 40.47
CA ILE A 45 16.33 56.58 41.40
C ILE A 45 14.86 56.48 41.84
N LEU A 46 14.32 57.58 42.35
CA LEU A 46 12.95 57.67 42.86
C LEU A 46 12.04 58.36 41.86
N GLY A 47 12.56 59.26 41.03
CA GLY A 47 11.71 60.12 40.23
C GLY A 47 10.74 60.90 41.09
N ASP A 48 9.68 61.34 40.46
CA ASP A 48 8.57 61.99 41.11
C ASP A 48 7.68 60.96 41.81
N THR A 49 8.16 60.41 42.93
CA THR A 49 7.45 59.37 43.71
C THR A 49 6.95 59.89 45.05
N ALA A 50 5.69 59.60 45.35
CA ALA A 50 5.08 59.87 46.64
C ALA A 50 4.72 58.60 47.40
N ALA A 51 4.82 58.68 48.73
CA ALA A 51 4.17 57.74 49.63
C ALA A 51 2.77 58.27 49.98
N LEU A 52 1.74 57.49 49.67
CA LEU A 52 0.38 57.69 50.16
C LEU A 52 0.27 57.04 51.54
N VAL A 53 0.58 57.80 52.58
CA VAL A 53 0.64 57.32 53.96
C VAL A 53 -0.76 57.26 54.56
N ASP A 54 -1.18 56.06 54.94
CA ASP A 54 -2.37 55.85 55.75
C ASP A 54 -2.00 55.99 57.23
N ARG A 55 -2.46 57.09 57.85
CA ARG A 55 -2.12 57.42 59.25
C ARG A 55 -2.79 56.50 60.27
N GLN A 56 -3.74 55.67 59.85
CA GLN A 56 -4.44 54.70 60.71
C GLN A 56 -3.87 53.29 60.56
N ASN A 57 -3.33 52.95 59.38
CA ASN A 57 -2.65 51.68 59.15
C ASN A 57 -1.46 51.87 58.20
N TYR A 58 -0.27 52.07 58.76
CA TYR A 58 0.96 52.28 57.96
C TYR A 58 1.26 51.13 57.00
N SER A 59 0.81 49.90 57.28
CA SER A 59 0.94 48.74 56.39
C SER A 59 0.11 48.85 55.11
N ASN A 60 -0.88 49.77 55.07
CA ASN A 60 -1.67 50.11 53.87
C ASN A 60 -1.12 51.31 53.09
N SER A 61 0.11 51.75 53.41
CA SER A 61 0.76 52.82 52.66
C SER A 61 1.09 52.34 51.25
N GLN A 62 0.82 53.18 50.26
CA GLN A 62 1.04 52.88 48.84
C GLN A 62 2.12 53.81 48.29
N LEU A 63 2.79 53.38 47.23
CA LEU A 63 3.66 54.24 46.45
C LEU A 63 2.88 54.73 45.23
N LYS A 64 3.01 56.01 44.94
CA LYS A 64 2.45 56.62 43.75
C LYS A 64 3.59 57.18 42.92
N PHE A 65 3.78 56.59 41.74
CA PHE A 65 4.81 56.99 40.80
C PHE A 65 4.18 57.89 39.75
N TYR A 66 4.79 59.03 39.48
CA TYR A 66 4.36 59.97 38.46
C TYR A 66 5.32 59.95 37.26
N SER A 67 4.78 60.24 36.08
CA SER A 67 5.56 60.53 34.89
C SER A 67 5.97 62.01 34.85
N ASN A 68 6.87 62.34 33.92
CA ASN A 68 7.32 63.71 33.70
C ASN A 68 6.26 64.57 32.97
N ASP A 69 5.38 63.96 32.19
CA ASP A 69 4.32 64.62 31.41
C ASP A 69 3.14 63.68 31.09
N GLU A 70 2.11 64.17 30.39
CA GLU A 70 0.90 63.41 30.05
C GLU A 70 1.14 62.31 28.99
N GLU A 71 2.27 62.34 28.28
CA GLU A 71 2.57 61.42 27.16
C GLU A 71 3.57 60.32 27.54
N SER A 72 4.22 60.45 28.70
CA SER A 72 5.20 59.50 29.24
C SER A 72 4.66 58.69 30.41
N VAL A 73 5.26 57.53 30.65
CA VAL A 73 4.99 56.70 31.84
C VAL A 73 6.05 56.95 32.92
N PRO A 74 5.76 56.63 34.19
CA PRO A 74 6.78 56.66 35.22
C PRO A 74 7.98 55.77 34.85
N ASP A 75 9.18 56.31 34.99
CA ASP A 75 10.43 55.70 34.50
C ASP A 75 11.53 55.62 35.58
N SER A 76 11.20 55.94 36.84
CA SER A 76 12.15 55.82 37.95
C SER A 76 12.72 54.39 38.07
N LEU A 77 13.95 54.29 38.55
CA LEU A 77 14.59 53.00 38.82
C LEU A 77 13.78 52.16 39.83
N LEU A 78 13.19 52.81 40.83
CA LEU A 78 12.35 52.13 41.82
C LEU A 78 11.09 51.52 41.17
N PHE A 79 10.39 52.29 40.34
CA PHE A 79 9.22 51.80 39.60
C PHE A 79 9.59 50.62 38.69
N SER A 80 10.63 50.79 37.88
CA SER A 80 11.10 49.78 36.94
C SER A 80 11.54 48.50 37.66
N LYS A 81 12.27 48.63 38.77
CA LYS A 81 12.69 47.49 39.59
C LYS A 81 11.50 46.73 40.15
N MET A 82 10.49 47.44 40.65
CA MET A 82 9.29 46.84 41.22
C MET A 82 8.48 46.09 40.15
N LEU A 83 8.28 46.70 38.99
CA LEU A 83 7.54 46.09 37.89
C LEU A 83 8.26 44.84 37.37
N ASN A 84 9.57 44.95 37.13
CA ASN A 84 10.38 43.82 36.66
C ASN A 84 10.42 42.69 37.70
N ASN A 85 10.50 43.00 39.00
CA ASN A 85 10.50 41.97 40.04
C ASN A 85 9.16 41.22 40.07
N GLN A 86 8.05 41.94 39.94
CA GLN A 86 6.71 41.36 39.83
C GLN A 86 6.59 40.46 38.60
N GLN A 87 7.09 40.88 37.44
CA GLN A 87 7.08 40.09 36.21
C GLN A 87 7.96 38.84 36.30
N LEU A 88 9.12 38.94 36.94
CA LEU A 88 10.09 37.85 37.00
C LEU A 88 9.72 36.83 38.09
N ASN A 89 9.47 37.30 39.31
CA ASN A 89 9.32 36.44 40.48
C ASN A 89 7.86 36.19 40.87
N GLY A 90 6.94 36.94 40.27
CA GLY A 90 5.55 36.94 40.67
C GLY A 90 5.30 37.57 42.02
N PHE A 91 4.10 37.33 42.54
CA PHE A 91 3.63 37.90 43.80
C PHE A 91 2.51 37.04 44.39
N LYS A 92 2.27 37.19 45.69
CA LYS A 92 1.17 36.55 46.41
C LYS A 92 0.24 37.60 47.02
N ALA A 93 -0.93 37.16 47.46
CA ALA A 93 -1.86 38.01 48.19
C ALA A 93 -1.15 38.63 49.40
N GLY A 94 -1.31 39.95 49.57
CA GLY A 94 -0.62 40.73 50.61
C GLY A 94 0.66 41.44 50.14
N ASP A 95 1.26 41.07 49.00
CA ASP A 95 2.41 41.79 48.45
C ASP A 95 2.00 43.13 47.83
N ILE A 96 2.88 44.13 47.87
CA ILE A 96 2.64 45.40 47.17
C ILE A 96 2.98 45.20 45.69
N ILE A 97 2.03 45.51 44.82
CA ILE A 97 2.15 45.31 43.37
C ILE A 97 1.86 46.59 42.60
N ILE A 98 2.38 46.65 41.38
CA ILE A 98 1.94 47.59 40.36
C ILE A 98 0.72 46.97 39.67
N PRO A 99 -0.45 47.64 39.68
CA PRO A 99 -1.66 47.09 39.08
C PRO A 99 -1.50 46.98 37.56
N VAL A 100 -1.86 45.82 37.02
CA VAL A 100 -1.86 45.51 35.60
C VAL A 100 -3.24 45.03 35.16
N ASP A 101 -3.54 45.18 33.88
CA ASP A 101 -4.74 44.61 33.26
C ASP A 101 -4.55 43.12 32.90
N ALA A 102 -5.59 42.51 32.31
CA ALA A 102 -5.56 41.10 31.90
C ALA A 102 -4.50 40.76 30.84
N ASN A 103 -3.97 41.76 30.12
CA ASN A 103 -2.90 41.60 29.15
C ASN A 103 -1.51 41.89 29.75
N GLY A 104 -1.44 42.23 31.04
CA GLY A 104 -0.20 42.57 31.74
C GLY A 104 0.23 44.03 31.54
N GLN A 105 -0.60 44.88 30.94
CA GLN A 105 -0.28 46.30 30.79
C GLN A 105 -0.54 47.05 32.10
N VAL A 106 0.40 47.92 32.49
CA VAL A 106 0.25 48.73 33.71
C VAL A 106 -0.95 49.67 33.58
N ILE A 107 -1.77 49.72 34.63
CA ILE A 107 -2.96 50.57 34.68
C ILE A 107 -2.56 51.97 35.16
N TYR A 108 -2.44 52.90 34.22
CA TYR A 108 -2.15 54.31 34.51
C TYR A 108 -3.41 55.14 34.75
N GLN A 109 -3.27 56.22 35.53
CA GLN A 109 -4.31 57.22 35.79
C GLN A 109 -3.79 58.61 35.41
N LYS A 110 -4.69 59.51 35.00
CA LYS A 110 -4.34 60.91 34.78
C LYS A 110 -4.43 61.67 36.10
N ASP A 111 -3.36 62.39 36.44
CA ASP A 111 -3.26 63.22 37.62
C ASP A 111 -2.78 64.62 37.27
N THR A 112 -2.83 65.51 38.26
CA THR A 112 -2.45 66.92 38.10
C THR A 112 -1.38 67.28 39.12
N ARG A 113 -0.24 67.81 38.64
CA ARG A 113 0.88 68.30 39.45
C ARG A 113 1.02 69.81 39.33
N VAL A 114 1.41 70.46 40.42
CA VAL A 114 1.73 71.90 40.45
C VAL A 114 3.22 72.06 40.69
N GLU A 115 3.94 72.51 39.67
CA GLU A 115 5.39 72.75 39.69
C GLU A 115 5.66 74.20 39.30
N GLY A 116 6.41 74.93 40.14
CA GLY A 116 6.75 76.34 39.86
C GLY A 116 5.53 77.25 39.64
N GLY A 117 4.37 76.91 40.23
CA GLY A 117 3.11 77.65 40.07
C GLY A 117 2.32 77.34 38.78
N LYS A 118 2.77 76.39 37.96
CA LYS A 118 2.05 75.91 36.77
C LYS A 118 1.46 74.53 37.02
N THR A 119 0.21 74.36 36.59
CA THR A 119 -0.51 73.09 36.66
C THR A 119 -0.24 72.27 35.41
N ARG A 120 0.19 71.02 35.56
CA ARG A 120 0.46 70.07 34.47
C ARG A 120 -0.32 68.78 34.67
N THR A 121 -0.81 68.20 33.57
CA THR A 121 -1.34 66.84 33.56
C THR A 121 -0.18 65.86 33.42
N VAL A 122 -0.20 64.80 34.21
CA VAL A 122 0.80 63.71 34.20
C VAL A 122 0.08 62.37 34.30
N LEU A 123 0.74 61.30 33.87
CA LEU A 123 0.32 59.94 34.18
C LEU A 123 0.87 59.52 35.54
N SER A 124 0.10 58.70 36.25
CA SER A 124 0.55 58.11 37.51
C SER A 124 0.11 56.66 37.62
N VAL A 125 0.78 55.94 38.51
CA VAL A 125 0.36 54.62 38.94
C VAL A 125 0.53 54.52 40.44
N THR A 126 -0.54 54.09 41.10
CA THR A 126 -0.54 53.86 42.54
C THR A 126 -0.45 52.36 42.78
N THR A 127 0.56 51.93 43.53
CA THR A 127 0.69 50.53 43.92
C THR A 127 -0.50 50.12 44.79
N LYS A 128 -0.82 48.83 44.81
CA LYS A 128 -1.86 48.28 45.70
C LYS A 128 -1.35 47.04 46.40
N ILE A 129 -2.03 46.66 47.47
CA ILE A 129 -1.82 45.35 48.10
C ILE A 129 -2.57 44.33 47.25
N ALA A 130 -1.85 43.30 46.78
CA ALA A 130 -2.41 42.22 45.98
C ALA A 130 -3.51 41.48 46.74
N THR A 131 -4.67 41.33 46.10
CA THR A 131 -5.77 40.50 46.58
C THR A 131 -5.64 39.08 46.03
N GLN A 132 -6.46 38.13 46.52
CA GLN A 132 -6.50 36.79 45.93
C GLN A 132 -6.94 36.83 44.46
N GLN A 133 -7.89 37.71 44.13
CA GLN A 133 -8.33 37.92 42.75
C GLN A 133 -7.16 38.36 41.85
N ASP A 134 -6.29 39.24 42.36
CA ASP A 134 -5.10 39.67 41.60
C ASP A 134 -4.11 38.53 41.34
N VAL A 135 -3.98 37.58 42.27
CA VAL A 135 -3.14 36.39 42.07
C VAL A 135 -3.77 35.45 41.04
N ASP A 136 -5.09 35.31 41.05
CA ASP A 136 -5.78 34.37 40.16
C ASP A 136 -5.89 34.90 38.72
N GLU A 137 -5.98 36.23 38.53
CA GLU A 137 -6.23 36.87 37.24
C GLU A 137 -4.98 37.48 36.59
N SER A 138 -3.96 37.84 37.36
CA SER A 138 -2.80 38.54 36.82
C SER A 138 -1.88 37.60 36.03
N PRO A 139 -1.45 37.99 34.81
CA PRO A 139 -0.46 37.21 34.06
C PRO A 139 0.90 37.16 34.76
N TYR A 140 1.17 38.07 35.71
CA TYR A 140 2.43 38.13 36.43
C TYR A 140 2.40 37.43 37.78
N ALA A 141 1.27 36.89 38.24
CA ALA A 141 1.19 36.31 39.59
C ALA A 141 2.20 35.18 39.84
N ASN A 142 2.42 34.34 38.83
CA ASN A 142 3.37 33.23 38.90
C ASN A 142 4.78 33.59 38.38
N GLY A 143 5.01 34.86 38.06
CA GLY A 143 6.21 35.31 37.37
C GLY A 143 6.49 34.49 36.11
N ILE A 144 7.76 34.22 35.84
CA ILE A 144 8.18 33.36 34.72
C ILE A 144 8.10 31.86 35.05
N GLN A 145 7.84 31.48 36.30
CA GLN A 145 7.89 30.06 36.70
C GLN A 145 6.83 29.23 35.98
N LYS A 146 5.63 29.79 35.79
CA LYS A 146 4.57 29.10 35.05
C LYS A 146 4.95 28.83 33.60
N ASP A 147 5.55 29.80 32.92
CA ASP A 147 5.99 29.63 31.53
C ASP A 147 7.11 28.57 31.43
N ILE A 148 7.98 28.51 32.44
CA ILE A 148 9.03 27.49 32.55
C ILE A 148 8.42 26.10 32.75
N ASP A 149 7.45 25.96 33.65
CA ASP A 149 6.78 24.68 33.93
C ASP A 149 6.02 24.18 32.68
N ASP A 150 5.27 25.07 32.02
CA ASP A 150 4.54 24.78 30.77
C ASP A 150 5.52 24.29 29.67
N LEU A 151 6.72 24.89 29.58
CA LEU A 151 7.78 24.46 28.66
C LEU A 151 8.35 23.08 29.01
N TYR A 152 8.59 22.80 30.30
CA TYR A 152 9.07 21.49 30.74
C TYR A 152 8.07 20.38 30.45
N ASP A 153 6.77 20.62 30.70
CA ASP A 153 5.71 19.66 30.40
C ASP A 153 5.62 19.39 28.89
N PHE A 154 5.74 20.44 28.08
CA PHE A 154 5.76 20.29 26.63
C PHE A 154 6.99 19.48 26.15
N ASP A 155 8.18 19.77 26.68
CA ASP A 155 9.40 19.04 26.36
C ASP A 155 9.31 17.55 26.74
N HIS A 156 8.71 17.26 27.90
CA HIS A 156 8.45 15.89 28.34
C HIS A 156 7.54 15.15 27.35
N GLN A 157 6.42 15.77 26.96
CA GLN A 157 5.51 15.19 25.97
C GLN A 157 6.17 14.97 24.60
N VAL A 158 7.02 15.91 24.15
CA VAL A 158 7.79 15.75 22.91
C VAL A 158 8.74 14.56 23.02
N THR A 159 9.48 14.45 24.12
CA THR A 159 10.43 13.37 24.39
C THR A 159 9.77 12.00 24.41
N GLU A 160 8.59 11.88 25.04
CA GLU A 160 7.80 10.66 25.03
C GLU A 160 7.36 10.27 23.61
N ARG A 161 6.83 11.23 22.84
CA ARG A 161 6.43 10.99 21.43
C ARG A 161 7.61 10.53 20.58
N LEU A 162 8.76 11.20 20.68
CA LEU A 162 9.98 10.83 19.96
C LEU A 162 10.45 9.42 20.33
N THR A 163 10.38 9.06 21.62
CA THR A 163 10.74 7.72 22.09
C THR A 163 9.82 6.65 21.49
N GLN A 164 8.50 6.89 21.43
CA GLN A 164 7.56 5.95 20.82
C GLN A 164 7.71 5.84 19.30
N HIS A 165 7.98 6.97 18.62
CA HIS A 165 8.32 6.96 17.21
C HIS A 165 9.60 6.15 16.95
N GLY A 166 10.65 6.32 17.76
CA GLY A 166 11.88 5.53 17.67
C GLY A 166 11.64 4.03 17.79
N LYS A 167 10.83 3.59 18.77
CA LYS A 167 10.44 2.18 18.90
C LYS A 167 9.68 1.65 17.68
N THR A 168 8.81 2.46 17.10
CA THR A 168 8.02 2.08 15.91
C THR A 168 8.91 1.97 14.67
N ILE A 169 9.83 2.91 14.49
CA ILE A 169 10.83 2.89 13.41
C ILE A 169 11.68 1.62 13.52
N TYR A 170 12.16 1.29 14.72
CA TYR A 170 12.95 0.08 14.96
C TYR A 170 12.20 -1.20 14.55
N ARG A 171 10.96 -1.37 15.03
CA ARG A 171 10.11 -2.52 14.67
C ARG A 171 9.83 -2.61 13.17
N ASN A 172 9.62 -1.47 12.52
CA ASN A 172 9.43 -1.43 11.07
C ASN A 172 10.71 -1.83 10.34
N GLY A 173 11.90 -1.45 10.85
CA GLY A 173 13.19 -1.91 10.35
C GLY A 173 13.33 -3.44 10.39
N GLU A 174 13.00 -4.07 11.52
CA GLU A 174 13.03 -5.54 11.65
C GLU A 174 12.08 -6.22 10.66
N ARG A 175 10.88 -5.68 10.46
CA ARG A 175 9.92 -6.20 9.47
C ARG A 175 10.41 -6.06 8.03
N ILE A 176 11.10 -4.97 7.71
CA ILE A 176 11.69 -4.76 6.39
C ILE A 176 12.77 -5.81 6.11
N LEU A 177 13.63 -6.10 7.10
CA LEU A 177 14.66 -7.14 6.97
C LEU A 177 14.05 -8.53 6.75
N ALA A 178 13.03 -8.90 7.53
CA ALA A 178 12.33 -10.18 7.35
C ALA A 178 11.64 -10.29 5.97
N ASN A 179 11.08 -9.19 5.48
CA ASN A 179 10.51 -9.14 4.13
C ASN A 179 11.58 -9.28 3.05
N GLU A 180 12.77 -8.69 3.24
CA GLU A 180 13.89 -8.83 2.31
C GLU A 180 14.32 -10.30 2.18
N GLU A 181 14.48 -11.01 3.30
CA GLU A 181 14.78 -12.45 3.30
C GLU A 181 13.71 -13.27 2.57
N SER A 182 12.43 -12.96 2.81
CA SER A 182 11.31 -13.62 2.15
C SER A 182 11.30 -13.39 0.63
N VAL A 183 11.61 -12.18 0.18
CA VAL A 183 11.73 -11.84 -1.24
C VAL A 183 12.89 -12.59 -1.89
N GLN A 184 14.04 -12.70 -1.21
CA GLN A 184 15.18 -13.47 -1.70
C GLN A 184 14.84 -14.96 -1.86
N TYR A 185 14.14 -15.54 -0.89
CA TYR A 185 13.66 -16.93 -0.99
C TYR A 185 12.72 -17.13 -2.19
N LEU A 186 11.71 -16.26 -2.33
CA LEU A 186 10.78 -16.32 -3.46
C LEU A 186 11.48 -16.17 -4.80
N ASN A 187 12.48 -15.29 -4.90
CA ASN A 187 13.27 -15.14 -6.12
C ASN A 187 14.00 -16.44 -6.48
N LYS A 188 14.56 -17.16 -5.50
CA LYS A 188 15.20 -18.47 -5.75
C LYS A 188 14.21 -19.50 -6.26
N GLU A 189 13.03 -19.60 -5.65
CA GLU A 189 11.98 -20.53 -6.11
C GLU A 189 11.48 -20.18 -7.51
N VAL A 190 11.35 -18.90 -7.84
CA VAL A 190 10.99 -18.45 -9.19
C VAL A 190 12.07 -18.85 -10.20
N GLN A 191 13.35 -18.72 -9.88
CA GLN A 191 14.42 -19.17 -10.78
C GLN A 191 14.39 -20.68 -11.00
N ASN A 192 14.20 -21.48 -9.94
CA ASN A 192 14.06 -22.94 -10.07
C ASN A 192 12.86 -23.31 -10.99
N ASN A 193 11.73 -22.61 -10.83
CA ASN A 193 10.56 -22.83 -11.69
C ASN A 193 10.83 -22.45 -13.15
N ILE A 194 11.57 -21.37 -13.39
CA ILE A 194 11.99 -20.97 -14.74
C ILE A 194 12.84 -22.07 -15.38
N GLU A 195 13.82 -22.62 -14.65
CA GLU A 195 14.66 -23.73 -15.12
C GLU A 195 13.82 -24.96 -15.49
N HIS A 196 12.90 -25.38 -14.62
CA HIS A 196 12.00 -26.51 -14.91
C HIS A 196 11.12 -26.25 -16.14
N ILE A 197 10.63 -25.03 -16.34
CA ILE A 197 9.84 -24.68 -17.53
C ILE A 197 10.69 -24.81 -18.81
N TYR A 198 11.96 -24.39 -18.77
CA TYR A 198 12.86 -24.56 -19.90
C TYR A 198 13.12 -26.04 -20.22
N GLU A 199 13.33 -26.88 -19.21
CA GLU A 199 13.51 -28.33 -19.40
C GLU A 199 12.26 -28.97 -20.03
N LEU A 200 11.07 -28.62 -19.53
CA LEU A 200 9.80 -29.11 -20.09
C LEU A 200 9.60 -28.67 -21.53
N ALA A 201 9.96 -27.42 -21.87
CA ALA A 201 9.88 -26.92 -23.24
C ALA A 201 10.81 -27.71 -24.19
N GLN A 202 12.05 -27.99 -23.76
CA GLN A 202 12.97 -28.82 -24.55
C GLN A 202 12.45 -30.24 -24.76
N GLN A 203 11.86 -30.86 -23.73
CA GLN A 203 11.24 -32.18 -23.86
C GLN A 203 10.05 -32.14 -24.81
N GLN A 204 9.23 -31.09 -24.78
CA GLN A 204 8.11 -30.92 -25.70
C GLN A 204 8.57 -30.82 -27.17
N ASP A 205 9.65 -30.09 -27.42
CA ASP A 205 10.24 -29.98 -28.76
C ASP A 205 10.78 -31.35 -29.24
N GLN A 206 11.44 -32.10 -28.37
CA GLN A 206 11.91 -33.45 -28.67
C GLN A 206 10.75 -34.39 -29.00
N HIS A 207 9.72 -34.43 -28.14
CA HIS A 207 8.52 -35.26 -28.38
C HIS A 207 7.82 -34.90 -29.71
N SER A 208 7.79 -33.61 -30.06
CA SER A 208 7.24 -33.15 -31.34
C SER A 208 8.04 -33.71 -32.53
N SER A 209 9.37 -33.75 -32.43
CA SER A 209 10.25 -34.38 -33.43
C SER A 209 10.04 -35.90 -33.52
N ASP A 210 9.94 -36.57 -32.38
CA ASP A 210 9.72 -38.02 -32.32
C ASP A 210 8.38 -38.41 -32.94
N ILE A 211 7.31 -37.64 -32.67
CA ILE A 211 5.99 -37.85 -33.27
C ILE A 211 6.04 -37.70 -34.79
N LYS A 212 6.74 -36.67 -35.31
CA LYS A 212 6.91 -36.51 -36.76
C LYS A 212 7.65 -37.68 -37.39
N THR A 213 8.69 -38.16 -36.71
CA THR A 213 9.47 -39.32 -37.15
C THR A 213 8.62 -40.58 -37.16
N LEU A 214 7.86 -40.83 -36.10
CA LEU A 214 6.95 -41.97 -36.02
C LEU A 214 5.89 -41.91 -37.12
N ASN A 215 5.29 -40.74 -37.37
CA ASN A 215 4.30 -40.57 -38.42
C ASN A 215 4.87 -40.90 -39.80
N LYS A 216 6.08 -40.44 -40.09
CA LYS A 216 6.79 -40.77 -41.34
C LYS A 216 7.05 -42.27 -41.47
N ASN A 217 7.53 -42.93 -40.41
CA ASN A 217 7.79 -44.36 -40.44
C ASN A 217 6.51 -45.19 -40.65
N VAL A 218 5.39 -44.76 -40.04
CA VAL A 218 4.08 -45.39 -40.24
C VAL A 218 3.61 -45.19 -41.68
N GLU A 219 3.74 -43.99 -42.24
CA GLU A 219 3.37 -43.70 -43.63
C GLU A 219 4.19 -44.54 -44.63
N GLU A 220 5.51 -44.61 -44.46
CA GLU A 220 6.40 -45.42 -45.30
C GLU A 220 6.05 -46.92 -45.20
N GLY A 221 5.85 -47.44 -43.98
CA GLY A 221 5.49 -48.85 -43.77
C GLY A 221 4.11 -49.22 -44.35
N LEU A 222 3.13 -48.32 -44.27
CA LEU A 222 1.82 -48.54 -44.90
C LEU A 222 1.90 -48.50 -46.43
N LEU A 223 2.73 -47.61 -46.99
CA LEU A 223 2.93 -47.51 -48.43
C LEU A 223 3.62 -48.77 -48.99
N GLU A 224 4.67 -49.25 -48.33
CA GLU A 224 5.37 -50.49 -48.68
C GLU A 224 4.41 -51.70 -48.64
N LEU A 225 3.65 -51.84 -47.54
CA LEU A 225 2.65 -52.90 -47.42
C LEU A 225 1.59 -52.81 -48.53
N SER A 226 1.10 -51.60 -48.84
CA SER A 226 0.14 -51.40 -49.93
C SER A 226 0.73 -51.80 -51.29
N GLY A 227 2.01 -51.51 -51.54
CA GLY A 227 2.70 -51.93 -52.76
C GLY A 227 2.72 -53.45 -52.91
N HIS A 228 3.16 -54.17 -51.87
CA HIS A 228 3.17 -55.63 -51.87
C HIS A 228 1.79 -56.26 -52.05
N LEU A 229 0.76 -55.69 -51.43
CA LEU A 229 -0.62 -56.17 -51.59
C LEU A 229 -1.15 -55.97 -53.02
N ILE A 230 -0.76 -54.89 -53.70
CA ILE A 230 -1.10 -54.65 -55.11
C ILE A 230 -0.41 -55.67 -56.01
N ASP A 231 0.87 -55.93 -55.80
CA ASP A 231 1.62 -56.93 -56.56
C ASP A 231 1.01 -58.32 -56.39
N GLN A 232 0.73 -58.73 -55.15
CA GLN A 232 0.05 -60.00 -54.85
C GLN A 232 -1.33 -60.09 -55.51
N LYS A 233 -2.09 -58.99 -55.54
CA LYS A 233 -3.39 -58.95 -56.20
C LYS A 233 -3.26 -59.19 -57.71
N ALA A 234 -2.27 -58.58 -58.36
CA ALA A 234 -2.00 -58.78 -59.78
C ALA A 234 -1.60 -60.23 -60.09
N ASP A 235 -0.74 -60.84 -59.27
CA ASP A 235 -0.36 -62.25 -59.41
C ASP A 235 -1.55 -63.20 -59.25
N ILE A 236 -2.43 -62.93 -58.29
CA ILE A 236 -3.67 -63.71 -58.10
C ILE A 236 -4.58 -63.58 -59.32
N ASP A 237 -4.76 -62.38 -59.87
CA ASP A 237 -5.60 -62.16 -61.05
C ASP A 237 -5.03 -62.90 -62.28
N ASN A 238 -3.71 -62.91 -62.46
CA ASN A 238 -3.05 -63.71 -63.50
C ASN A 238 -3.27 -65.21 -63.30
N ASN A 239 -3.12 -65.71 -62.07
CA ASN A 239 -3.37 -67.11 -61.75
C ASN A 239 -4.82 -67.52 -62.00
N ILE A 240 -5.79 -66.64 -61.70
CA ILE A 240 -7.21 -66.87 -62.01
C ILE A 240 -7.40 -67.05 -63.53
N ASN A 241 -6.78 -66.20 -64.36
CA ASN A 241 -6.86 -66.33 -65.82
C ASN A 241 -6.28 -67.67 -66.29
N HIS A 242 -5.10 -68.07 -65.80
CA HIS A 242 -4.51 -69.38 -66.12
C HIS A 242 -5.41 -70.55 -65.71
N ILE A 243 -6.09 -70.46 -64.56
CA ILE A 243 -7.05 -71.49 -64.12
C ILE A 243 -8.22 -71.59 -65.09
N TYR A 244 -8.76 -70.45 -65.57
CA TYR A 244 -9.82 -70.47 -66.59
C TYR A 244 -9.36 -71.13 -67.90
N GLU A 245 -8.16 -70.84 -68.36
CA GLU A 245 -7.58 -71.45 -69.57
C GLU A 245 -7.40 -72.97 -69.40
N LEU A 246 -6.85 -73.42 -68.26
CA LEU A 246 -6.70 -74.84 -67.94
C LEU A 246 -8.05 -75.55 -67.86
N ALA A 247 -9.08 -74.91 -67.29
CA ALA A 247 -10.42 -75.47 -67.22
C ALA A 247 -11.01 -75.68 -68.63
N GLN A 248 -10.85 -74.70 -69.54
CA GLN A 248 -11.30 -74.85 -70.94
C GLN A 248 -10.57 -75.97 -71.67
N GLN A 249 -9.24 -76.10 -71.47
CA GLN A 249 -8.47 -77.20 -72.05
C GLN A 249 -8.94 -78.56 -71.51
N GLN A 250 -9.26 -78.65 -70.22
CA GLN A 250 -9.77 -79.88 -69.61
C GLN A 250 -11.13 -80.28 -70.20
N ASP A 251 -12.02 -79.33 -70.45
CA ASP A 251 -13.30 -79.59 -71.12
C ASP A 251 -13.11 -80.11 -72.54
N GLN A 252 -12.17 -79.51 -73.30
CA GLN A 252 -11.82 -79.99 -74.64
C GLN A 252 -11.26 -81.42 -74.60
N HIS A 253 -10.29 -81.69 -73.72
CA HIS A 253 -9.72 -83.03 -73.56
C HIS A 253 -10.80 -84.07 -73.18
N SER A 254 -11.79 -83.69 -72.36
CA SER A 254 -12.92 -84.56 -72.02
C SER A 254 -13.75 -84.92 -73.26
N SER A 255 -14.00 -83.95 -74.15
CA SER A 255 -14.70 -84.17 -75.42
C SER A 255 -13.90 -85.06 -76.37
N ASP A 256 -12.60 -84.81 -76.49
CA ASP A 256 -11.69 -85.59 -77.33
C ASP A 256 -11.64 -87.06 -76.88
N ILE A 257 -11.57 -87.31 -75.57
CA ILE A 257 -11.61 -88.67 -75.00
C ILE A 257 -12.93 -89.38 -75.33
N LYS A 258 -14.08 -88.70 -75.21
CA LYS A 258 -15.38 -89.29 -75.58
C LYS A 258 -15.44 -89.63 -77.06
N THR A 259 -14.92 -88.75 -77.92
CA THR A 259 -14.86 -88.95 -79.37
C THR A 259 -13.94 -90.12 -79.73
N LEU A 260 -12.74 -90.18 -79.14
CA LEU A 260 -11.81 -91.30 -79.31
C LEU A 260 -12.45 -92.63 -78.88
N LYS A 261 -13.12 -92.65 -77.73
CA LYS A 261 -13.82 -93.84 -77.25
C LYS A 261 -14.89 -94.30 -78.24
N LYS A 262 -15.72 -93.38 -78.75
CA LYS A 262 -16.74 -93.68 -79.76
C LYS A 262 -16.12 -94.25 -81.05
N ASN A 263 -15.07 -93.62 -81.57
CA ASN A 263 -14.40 -94.08 -82.78
C ASN A 263 -13.79 -95.48 -82.61
N VAL A 264 -13.24 -95.78 -81.43
CA VAL A 264 -12.75 -97.12 -81.09
C VAL A 264 -13.89 -98.14 -81.02
N GLU A 265 -15.01 -97.80 -80.37
CA GLU A 265 -16.19 -98.68 -80.31
C GLU A 265 -16.78 -98.95 -81.71
N GLU A 266 -16.91 -97.92 -82.55
CA GLU A 266 -17.36 -98.05 -83.95
C GLU A 266 -16.41 -98.91 -84.79
N GLY A 267 -15.10 -98.66 -84.72
CA GLY A 267 -14.10 -99.45 -85.45
C GLY A 267 -14.04 -100.92 -85.00
N LEU A 268 -14.21 -101.19 -83.70
CA LEU A 268 -14.31 -102.57 -83.20
C LEU A 268 -15.60 -103.26 -83.63
N LEU A 269 -16.72 -102.53 -83.69
CA LEU A 269 -18.00 -103.05 -84.15
C LEU A 269 -17.95 -103.39 -85.65
N GLU A 270 -17.39 -102.50 -86.47
CA GLU A 270 -17.18 -102.73 -87.91
C GLU A 270 -16.29 -103.96 -88.15
N LEU A 271 -15.17 -104.06 -87.42
CA LEU A 271 -14.30 -105.23 -87.48
C LEU A 271 -15.03 -106.52 -87.08
N SER A 272 -15.85 -106.47 -86.01
CA SER A 272 -16.67 -107.61 -85.60
C SER A 272 -17.68 -108.01 -86.68
N GLY A 273 -18.28 -107.05 -87.39
CA GLY A 273 -19.17 -107.31 -88.52
C GLY A 273 -18.46 -108.05 -89.64
N HIS A 274 -17.32 -107.52 -90.11
CA HIS A 274 -16.51 -108.16 -91.14
C HIS A 274 -16.05 -109.57 -90.75
N LEU A 275 -15.71 -109.80 -89.46
CA LEU A 275 -15.34 -111.14 -88.96
C LEU A 275 -16.53 -112.12 -88.97
N ILE A 276 -17.75 -111.65 -88.75
CA ILE A 276 -18.97 -112.49 -88.85
C ILE A 276 -19.22 -112.88 -90.31
N ASP A 277 -19.12 -111.92 -91.24
CA ASP A 277 -19.28 -112.19 -92.67
C ASP A 277 -18.22 -113.18 -93.16
N GLN A 278 -16.96 -112.98 -92.80
CA GLN A 278 -15.88 -113.93 -93.10
C GLN A 278 -16.14 -115.32 -92.51
N LYS A 279 -16.68 -115.40 -91.28
CA LYS A 279 -17.05 -116.67 -90.66
C LYS A 279 -18.18 -117.37 -91.43
N ALA A 280 -19.17 -116.62 -91.92
CA ALA A 280 -20.26 -117.15 -92.75
C ALA A 280 -19.73 -117.66 -94.10
N ASP A 281 -18.87 -116.89 -94.79
CA ASP A 281 -18.24 -117.30 -96.04
C ASP A 281 -17.43 -118.60 -95.86
N ILE A 282 -16.68 -118.73 -94.77
CA ILE A 282 -15.92 -119.95 -94.45
C ILE A 282 -16.87 -121.14 -94.23
N ALA A 283 -17.98 -120.95 -93.51
CA ALA A 283 -18.95 -122.02 -93.27
C ALA A 283 -19.65 -122.47 -94.56
N GLN A 284 -19.97 -121.53 -95.46
CA GLN A 284 -20.51 -121.83 -96.78
C GLN A 284 -19.50 -122.63 -97.61
N ASN A 285 -18.25 -122.15 -97.69
CA ASN A 285 -17.18 -122.85 -98.39
C ASN A 285 -16.96 -124.28 -97.85
N GLN A 286 -17.07 -124.48 -96.53
CA GLN A 286 -17.00 -125.83 -95.92
C GLN A 286 -18.14 -126.74 -96.39
N THR A 287 -19.36 -126.22 -96.50
CA THR A 287 -20.54 -126.96 -96.99
C THR A 287 -20.36 -127.33 -98.47
N ASP A 288 -19.96 -126.38 -99.31
CA ASP A 288 -19.73 -126.60 -100.73
C ASP A 288 -18.64 -127.68 -100.96
N ILE A 289 -17.57 -127.67 -100.17
CA ILE A 289 -16.52 -128.70 -100.21
C ILE A 289 -17.07 -130.07 -99.82
N GLN A 290 -17.92 -130.14 -98.79
CA GLN A 290 -18.53 -131.39 -98.35
C GLN A 290 -19.49 -131.95 -99.41
N ASP A 291 -20.31 -131.10 -100.02
CA ASP A 291 -21.22 -131.47 -101.10
C ASP A 291 -20.45 -131.98 -102.33
N LEU A 292 -19.34 -131.33 -102.69
CA LEU A 292 -18.44 -131.81 -103.75
C LEU A 292 -17.81 -133.17 -103.40
N ALA A 293 -17.41 -133.39 -102.14
CA ALA A 293 -16.89 -134.68 -101.70
C ALA A 293 -17.95 -135.79 -101.82
N THR A 294 -19.18 -135.54 -101.37
CA THR A 294 -20.31 -136.49 -101.48
C THR A 294 -20.75 -136.74 -102.92
N TYR A 295 -20.72 -135.71 -103.78
CA TYR A 295 -20.98 -135.89 -105.22
C TYR A 295 -19.95 -136.81 -105.88
N ASN A 296 -18.68 -136.69 -105.50
CA ASN A 296 -17.62 -137.56 -106.01
C ASN A 296 -17.78 -139.01 -105.50
N GLU A 297 -18.22 -139.22 -104.25
CA GLU A 297 -18.50 -140.57 -103.71
C GLU A 297 -19.72 -141.27 -104.35
N LEU A 298 -20.63 -140.54 -105.01
CA LEU A 298 -21.76 -141.10 -105.78
C LEU A 298 -21.40 -141.45 -107.24
N GLN A 299 -20.19 -141.08 -107.70
CA GLN A 299 -19.68 -141.39 -109.05
C GLN A 299 -18.73 -142.60 -109.11
N ASP A 300 -18.34 -143.15 -107.95
CA ASP A 300 -17.64 -144.44 -107.80
C ASP A 300 -18.64 -145.62 -107.66
#